data_AF-A0A844B1Z2-F1
#
_entry.id   AF-A0A844B1Z2-F1
#
_cell.length_a   1.000
_cell.length_b   1.000
_cell.length_c   1.000
_cell.angle_alpha   90.00
_cell.angle_beta   90.00
_cell.angle_gamma   90.00
#
_symmetry.space_group_name_H-M   'P 1'
#
loop_
_entity.id
_entity.type
_entity.pdbx_description
1 polymer ?
#
loop_
_entity_poly.entity_id
_entity_poly.type
_entity_poly.pdbx_seq_one_letter_code
_entity_poly.pdbx_strand_id
1 'polypeptide(L)'
;MESTPAGDAGGAPAHASTNDEALATALSQAQATVAEVRAQLELAKAASVAAAESQRQAGACAAEATSVLAAAKTLAEEATALSAALTANRVGVTEDMAAVKAAKEQAAAASAEVSAINLKMTTLVGEIEALKVKTQTSAGAASDLLDEIKEFSKESSEETAGMTAARAAAKESESLLAGMAEKASAVEQKLAEYEAKLLLLRKESESQLATIVGLLPGATSAGLAFAFDARGKQFIVPTQRWQTVFLWSVVILVGLALSGLWQVYQAATPLTYDQLFRLWLARLPIAGALIWLALYASRESALAKRLEEDYGYKAAVAASFQGFNKQMSDLTGNAPTDSPIAKLCSDTLATIGSPPGRIYDKHQLTISPTSEISDGLKELVKLATGKTSAPDIAKGPKSATDPS
;
A
#
# COMPACT_ATOMS: atom_id res chain seq x y z
N MET A 1 -146.54 -112.79 -77.63
CA MET A 1 -145.67 -113.89 -78.08
C MET A 1 -145.90 -115.01 -77.09
N GLU A 2 -146.89 -115.90 -77.25
CA GLU A 2 -147.09 -116.88 -78.34
C GLU A 2 -146.09 -118.06 -78.25
N SER A 3 -146.62 -119.29 -78.41
CA SER A 3 -146.00 -120.65 -78.44
C SER A 3 -146.06 -121.55 -77.17
N THR A 4 -147.22 -122.20 -76.91
CA THR A 4 -147.57 -123.62 -77.24
C THR A 4 -146.46 -124.72 -77.06
N PRO A 5 -146.76 -126.04 -76.82
CA PRO A 5 -147.58 -126.71 -75.78
C PRO A 5 -147.05 -128.15 -75.39
N ALA A 6 -147.98 -129.00 -74.89
CA ALA A 6 -147.99 -130.49 -74.83
C ALA A 6 -147.28 -131.12 -73.63
N GLY A 7 -147.83 -132.10 -72.90
CA GLY A 7 -148.92 -133.08 -73.01
C GLY A 7 -148.52 -134.21 -72.03
N ASP A 8 -149.29 -135.18 -71.59
CA ASP A 8 -150.66 -135.65 -71.73
C ASP A 8 -150.81 -136.76 -70.65
N ALA A 9 -152.06 -137.04 -70.28
CA ALA A 9 -152.64 -138.30 -69.77
C ALA A 9 -151.86 -139.20 -68.78
N GLY A 10 -152.46 -139.71 -67.71
CA GLY A 10 -153.87 -140.08 -67.55
C GLY A 10 -153.92 -141.52 -67.01
N GLY A 11 -154.91 -141.82 -66.15
CA GLY A 11 -155.05 -143.18 -65.62
C GLY A 11 -156.00 -143.32 -64.44
N ALA A 12 -157.27 -143.00 -64.70
CA ALA A 12 -158.53 -143.39 -64.05
C ALA A 12 -158.62 -144.90 -63.62
N PRO A 13 -159.77 -145.44 -63.12
CA PRO A 13 -160.70 -145.02 -62.06
C PRO A 13 -161.41 -146.20 -61.29
N ALA A 14 -162.36 -145.83 -60.40
CA ALA A 14 -163.63 -146.53 -60.07
C ALA A 14 -163.58 -147.73 -59.08
N HIS A 15 -164.53 -147.96 -58.15
CA HIS A 15 -165.99 -147.77 -58.16
C HIS A 15 -166.61 -147.59 -56.75
N ALA A 16 -167.72 -146.82 -56.71
CA ALA A 16 -168.99 -146.99 -55.96
C ALA A 16 -169.02 -147.47 -54.49
N SER A 17 -169.51 -146.62 -53.57
CA SER A 17 -170.90 -146.62 -53.05
C SER A 17 -171.02 -145.98 -51.65
N THR A 18 -172.22 -145.45 -51.37
CA THR A 18 -172.81 -145.06 -50.07
C THR A 18 -172.54 -143.65 -49.51
N ASN A 19 -173.65 -142.98 -49.20
CA ASN A 19 -173.79 -141.66 -48.61
C ASN A 19 -173.47 -141.72 -47.10
N ASP A 20 -172.48 -140.96 -46.61
CA ASP A 20 -172.47 -140.24 -45.30
C ASP A 20 -171.07 -139.75 -44.83
N GLU A 21 -169.96 -139.98 -45.56
CA GLU A 21 -168.61 -139.71 -45.03
C GLU A 21 -167.82 -138.48 -45.57
N ALA A 22 -168.11 -137.91 -46.75
CA ALA A 22 -167.24 -136.84 -47.33
C ALA A 22 -167.59 -135.39 -46.90
N LEU A 23 -168.68 -135.18 -46.17
CA LEU A 23 -169.04 -133.89 -45.55
C LEU A 23 -168.00 -133.45 -44.49
N ALA A 24 -167.12 -134.34 -44.02
CA ALA A 24 -165.96 -134.04 -43.18
C ALA A 24 -164.78 -133.39 -43.94
N THR A 25 -164.72 -133.51 -45.27
CA THR A 25 -163.63 -132.91 -46.09
C THR A 25 -163.94 -131.45 -46.48
N ALA A 26 -165.21 -131.04 -46.37
CA ALA A 26 -165.69 -129.67 -46.54
C ALA A 26 -165.20 -128.67 -45.45
N LEU A 27 -164.44 -129.11 -44.43
CA LEU A 27 -164.01 -128.23 -43.32
C LEU A 27 -162.48 -128.13 -43.16
N SER A 28 -161.71 -129.18 -43.48
CA SER A 28 -160.24 -129.16 -43.35
C SER A 28 -159.55 -128.40 -44.50
N GLN A 29 -160.05 -128.50 -45.74
CA GLN A 29 -159.48 -127.77 -46.89
C GLN A 29 -159.76 -126.26 -46.84
N ALA A 30 -160.90 -125.85 -46.27
CA ALA A 30 -161.23 -124.43 -46.06
C ALA A 30 -160.40 -123.80 -44.92
N GLN A 31 -160.04 -124.58 -43.87
CA GLN A 31 -159.16 -124.11 -42.79
C GLN A 31 -157.68 -124.02 -43.21
N ALA A 32 -157.20 -124.90 -44.10
CA ALA A 32 -155.83 -124.87 -44.62
C ALA A 32 -155.58 -123.66 -45.54
N THR A 33 -156.53 -123.34 -46.42
CA THR A 33 -156.40 -122.23 -47.38
C THR A 33 -156.44 -120.85 -46.71
N VAL A 34 -157.21 -120.68 -45.63
CA VAL A 34 -157.24 -119.42 -44.84
C VAL A 34 -155.95 -119.22 -44.05
N ALA A 35 -155.28 -120.28 -43.59
CA ALA A 35 -154.00 -120.20 -42.92
C ALA A 35 -152.87 -119.75 -43.87
N GLU A 36 -152.90 -120.22 -45.13
CA GLU A 36 -151.91 -119.87 -46.15
C GLU A 36 -152.02 -118.40 -46.60
N VAL A 37 -153.25 -117.88 -46.74
CA VAL A 37 -153.48 -116.45 -47.03
C VAL A 37 -153.05 -115.54 -45.88
N ARG A 38 -153.20 -115.98 -44.62
CA ARG A 38 -152.69 -115.24 -43.44
C ARG A 38 -151.16 -115.21 -43.38
N ALA A 39 -150.51 -116.31 -43.75
CA ALA A 39 -149.04 -116.38 -43.79
C ALA A 39 -148.45 -115.43 -44.84
N GLN A 40 -149.07 -115.32 -46.02
CA GLN A 40 -148.60 -114.41 -47.07
C GLN A 40 -148.81 -112.92 -46.74
N LEU A 41 -149.84 -112.57 -45.96
CA LEU A 41 -150.11 -111.19 -45.56
C LEU A 41 -149.10 -110.66 -44.52
N GLU A 42 -148.68 -111.49 -43.57
CA GLU A 42 -147.67 -111.10 -42.56
C GLU A 42 -146.27 -110.97 -43.18
N LEU A 43 -145.96 -111.77 -44.21
CA LEU A 43 -144.71 -111.67 -44.96
C LEU A 43 -144.63 -110.38 -45.81
N ALA A 44 -145.75 -109.94 -46.38
CA ALA A 44 -145.84 -108.68 -47.14
C ALA A 44 -145.69 -107.41 -46.27
N LYS A 45 -146.18 -107.43 -45.02
CA LYS A 45 -146.00 -106.31 -44.07
C LYS A 45 -144.56 -106.21 -43.55
N ALA A 46 -143.89 -107.34 -43.33
CA ALA A 46 -142.49 -107.34 -42.94
C ALA A 46 -141.58 -106.74 -44.04
N ALA A 47 -141.89 -106.98 -45.31
CA ALA A 47 -141.12 -106.47 -46.46
C ALA A 47 -141.23 -104.95 -46.64
N SER A 48 -142.39 -104.34 -46.37
CA SER A 48 -142.57 -102.88 -46.54
C SER A 48 -141.90 -102.05 -45.44
N VAL A 49 -141.80 -102.59 -44.22
CA VAL A 49 -141.09 -101.94 -43.10
C VAL A 49 -139.57 -101.95 -43.32
N ALA A 50 -139.01 -103.06 -43.82
CA ALA A 50 -137.60 -103.16 -44.13
C ALA A 50 -137.14 -102.19 -45.24
N ALA A 51 -137.99 -101.94 -46.25
CA ALA A 51 -137.69 -101.02 -47.34
C ALA A 51 -137.61 -99.54 -46.89
N ALA A 52 -138.46 -99.13 -45.95
CA ALA A 52 -138.46 -97.76 -45.42
C ALA A 52 -137.23 -97.47 -44.53
N GLU A 53 -136.71 -98.48 -43.84
CA GLU A 53 -135.55 -98.37 -42.96
C GLU A 53 -134.24 -98.24 -43.75
N SER A 54 -134.11 -98.96 -44.86
CA SER A 54 -132.99 -98.86 -45.82
C SER A 54 -132.83 -97.44 -46.40
N GLN A 55 -133.93 -96.76 -46.71
CA GLN A 55 -133.87 -95.43 -47.34
C GLN A 55 -133.46 -94.31 -46.36
N ARG A 56 -133.77 -94.46 -45.07
CA ARG A 56 -133.29 -93.56 -44.00
C ARG A 56 -131.78 -93.69 -43.78
N GLN A 57 -131.23 -94.90 -43.84
CA GLN A 57 -129.80 -95.13 -43.70
C GLN A 57 -128.99 -94.55 -44.88
N ALA A 58 -129.51 -94.63 -46.11
CA ALA A 58 -128.89 -94.03 -47.29
C ALA A 58 -128.82 -92.49 -47.22
N GLY A 59 -129.85 -91.83 -46.69
CA GLY A 59 -129.86 -90.37 -46.49
C GLY A 59 -128.88 -89.88 -45.42
N ALA A 60 -128.72 -90.64 -44.32
CA ALA A 60 -127.76 -90.32 -43.27
C ALA A 60 -126.30 -90.41 -43.76
N CYS A 61 -125.99 -91.42 -44.58
CA CYS A 61 -124.65 -91.63 -45.12
C CYS A 61 -124.21 -90.51 -46.09
N ALA A 62 -125.13 -89.93 -46.87
CA ALA A 62 -124.84 -88.79 -47.75
C ALA A 62 -124.57 -87.48 -46.99
N ALA A 63 -125.25 -87.25 -45.86
CA ALA A 63 -125.00 -86.09 -44.99
C ALA A 63 -123.62 -86.18 -44.30
N GLU A 64 -123.19 -87.38 -43.92
CA GLU A 64 -121.87 -87.60 -43.31
C GLU A 64 -120.74 -87.35 -44.33
N ALA A 65 -120.87 -87.88 -45.55
CA ALA A 65 -119.91 -87.69 -46.64
C ALA A 65 -119.71 -86.21 -47.04
N THR A 66 -120.78 -85.41 -47.02
CA THR A 66 -120.69 -83.97 -47.31
C THR A 66 -120.02 -83.18 -46.18
N SER A 67 -120.21 -83.57 -44.92
CA SER A 67 -119.51 -82.97 -43.78
C SER A 67 -118.01 -83.28 -43.79
N VAL A 68 -117.62 -84.51 -44.16
CA VAL A 68 -116.22 -84.94 -44.27
C VAL A 68 -115.50 -84.20 -45.40
N LEU A 69 -116.17 -83.98 -46.54
CA LEU A 69 -115.61 -83.21 -47.65
C LEU A 69 -115.40 -81.73 -47.29
N ALA A 70 -116.31 -81.14 -46.50
CA ALA A 70 -116.16 -79.77 -46.00
C ALA A 70 -114.99 -79.65 -45.02
N ALA A 71 -114.85 -80.59 -44.07
CA ALA A 71 -113.72 -80.65 -43.15
C ALA A 71 -112.37 -80.88 -43.88
N ALA A 72 -112.35 -81.68 -44.95
CA ALA A 72 -111.15 -81.90 -45.75
C ALA A 72 -110.70 -80.64 -46.51
N LYS A 73 -111.64 -79.79 -46.96
CA LYS A 73 -111.32 -78.50 -47.60
C LYS A 73 -110.75 -77.49 -46.60
N THR A 74 -111.35 -77.37 -45.42
CA THR A 74 -110.84 -76.45 -44.38
C THR A 74 -109.43 -76.86 -43.93
N LEU A 75 -109.17 -78.17 -43.82
CA LEU A 75 -107.84 -78.68 -43.45
C LEU A 75 -106.79 -78.45 -44.55
N ALA A 76 -107.19 -78.51 -45.83
CA ALA A 76 -106.32 -78.18 -46.96
C ALA A 76 -105.98 -76.68 -47.01
N GLU A 77 -106.95 -75.80 -46.73
CA GLU A 77 -106.72 -74.35 -46.62
C GLU A 77 -105.79 -74.01 -45.45
N GLU A 78 -105.97 -74.63 -44.28
CA GLU A 78 -105.06 -74.50 -43.13
C GLU A 78 -103.64 -75.00 -43.45
N ALA A 79 -103.49 -76.12 -44.17
CA ALA A 79 -102.19 -76.63 -44.58
C ALA A 79 -101.45 -75.68 -45.54
N THR A 80 -102.18 -75.07 -46.49
CA THR A 80 -101.59 -74.06 -47.39
C THR A 80 -101.20 -72.79 -46.64
N ALA A 81 -102.03 -72.30 -45.72
CA ALA A 81 -101.72 -71.16 -44.87
C ALA A 81 -100.49 -71.41 -43.96
N LEU A 82 -100.39 -72.62 -43.39
CA LEU A 82 -99.24 -73.01 -42.57
C LEU A 82 -97.95 -73.06 -43.39
N SER A 83 -97.98 -73.59 -44.62
CA SER A 83 -96.81 -73.61 -45.50
C SER A 83 -96.34 -72.20 -45.90
N ALA A 84 -97.29 -71.28 -46.15
CA ALA A 84 -97.01 -69.87 -46.41
C ALA A 84 -96.38 -69.17 -45.19
N ALA A 85 -96.92 -69.41 -43.98
CA ALA A 85 -96.35 -68.90 -42.74
C ALA A 85 -94.93 -69.46 -42.50
N LEU A 86 -94.68 -70.72 -42.82
CA LEU A 86 -93.37 -71.35 -42.68
C LEU A 86 -92.34 -70.76 -43.65
N THR A 87 -92.76 -70.41 -44.87
CA THR A 87 -91.91 -69.70 -45.83
C THR A 87 -91.61 -68.25 -45.41
N ALA A 88 -92.61 -67.53 -44.90
CA ALA A 88 -92.41 -66.17 -44.37
C ALA A 88 -91.45 -66.17 -43.17
N ASN A 89 -91.60 -67.15 -42.26
CA ASN A 89 -90.72 -67.28 -41.10
C ASN A 89 -89.27 -67.63 -41.51
N ARG A 90 -89.07 -68.46 -42.55
CA ARG A 90 -87.73 -68.71 -43.10
C ARG A 90 -87.08 -67.46 -43.68
N VAL A 91 -87.85 -66.63 -44.41
CA VAL A 91 -87.36 -65.36 -44.96
C VAL A 91 -86.98 -64.41 -43.83
N GLY A 92 -87.81 -64.27 -42.79
CA GLY A 92 -87.51 -63.47 -41.61
C GLY A 92 -86.22 -63.91 -40.90
N VAL A 93 -86.02 -65.22 -40.70
CA VAL A 93 -84.79 -65.76 -40.10
C VAL A 93 -83.56 -65.45 -40.97
N THR A 94 -83.66 -65.51 -42.31
CA THR A 94 -82.53 -65.15 -43.18
C THR A 94 -82.19 -63.66 -43.16
N GLU A 95 -83.21 -62.80 -43.01
CA GLU A 95 -83.04 -61.36 -42.89
C GLU A 95 -82.43 -60.98 -41.53
N ASP A 96 -82.89 -61.60 -40.44
CA ASP A 96 -82.31 -61.45 -39.10
C ASP A 96 -80.86 -61.95 -39.05
N MET A 97 -80.54 -63.07 -39.71
CA MET A 97 -79.17 -63.56 -39.83
C MET A 97 -78.26 -62.60 -40.61
N ALA A 98 -78.78 -61.94 -41.65
CA ALA A 98 -78.06 -60.92 -42.40
C ALA A 98 -77.83 -59.66 -41.55
N ALA A 99 -78.85 -59.21 -40.80
CA ALA A 99 -78.76 -58.07 -39.90
C ALA A 99 -77.76 -58.33 -38.74
N VAL A 100 -77.76 -59.53 -38.16
CA VAL A 100 -76.80 -59.93 -37.12
C VAL A 100 -75.37 -59.98 -37.66
N LYS A 101 -75.17 -60.44 -38.90
CA LYS A 101 -73.85 -60.41 -39.55
C LYS A 101 -73.36 -58.98 -39.79
N ALA A 102 -74.21 -58.10 -40.31
CA ALA A 102 -73.90 -56.69 -40.51
C ALA A 102 -73.58 -55.98 -39.18
N ALA A 103 -74.37 -56.26 -38.13
CA ALA A 103 -74.13 -55.73 -36.79
C ALA A 103 -72.80 -56.22 -36.19
N LYS A 104 -72.42 -57.49 -36.45
CA LYS A 104 -71.13 -58.04 -36.02
C LYS A 104 -69.94 -57.41 -36.76
N GLU A 105 -70.07 -57.18 -38.06
CA GLU A 105 -69.05 -56.48 -38.85
C GLU A 105 -68.90 -55.02 -38.40
N GLN A 106 -70.01 -54.33 -38.09
CA GLN A 106 -69.97 -52.97 -37.54
C GLN A 106 -69.38 -52.92 -36.12
N ALA A 107 -69.69 -53.90 -35.26
CA ALA A 107 -69.08 -54.00 -33.93
C ALA A 107 -67.56 -54.31 -34.01
N ALA A 108 -67.15 -55.14 -34.97
CA ALA A 108 -65.73 -55.38 -35.25
C ALA A 108 -65.03 -54.10 -35.75
N ALA A 109 -65.67 -53.33 -36.65
CA ALA A 109 -65.13 -52.04 -37.11
C ALA A 109 -65.05 -51.02 -35.96
N ALA A 110 -66.09 -50.90 -35.13
CA ALA A 110 -66.11 -50.00 -33.98
C ALA A 110 -65.05 -50.38 -32.92
N SER A 111 -64.86 -51.67 -32.63
CA SER A 111 -63.79 -52.11 -31.71
C SER A 111 -62.39 -51.85 -32.27
N ALA A 112 -62.19 -51.96 -33.58
CA ALA A 112 -60.95 -51.61 -34.25
C ALA A 112 -60.67 -50.11 -34.17
N GLU A 113 -61.67 -49.24 -34.41
CA GLU A 113 -61.53 -47.79 -34.23
C GLU A 113 -61.23 -47.40 -32.79
N VAL A 114 -61.92 -48.00 -31.80
CA VAL A 114 -61.64 -47.78 -30.37
C VAL A 114 -60.20 -48.19 -30.02
N SER A 115 -59.72 -49.31 -30.56
CA SER A 115 -58.32 -49.73 -30.34
C SER A 115 -57.32 -48.76 -30.97
N ALA A 116 -57.60 -48.23 -32.16
CA ALA A 116 -56.77 -47.24 -32.82
C ALA A 116 -56.76 -45.89 -32.08
N ILE A 117 -57.89 -45.46 -31.53
CA ILE A 117 -58.00 -44.27 -30.69
C ILE A 117 -57.22 -44.45 -29.39
N ASN A 118 -57.35 -45.60 -28.72
CA ASN A 118 -56.60 -45.90 -27.51
C ASN A 118 -55.09 -45.90 -27.76
N LEU A 119 -54.63 -46.46 -28.88
CA LEU A 119 -53.21 -46.40 -29.27
C LEU A 119 -52.73 -44.95 -29.47
N LYS A 120 -53.49 -44.12 -30.21
CA LYS A 120 -53.18 -42.69 -30.38
C LYS A 120 -53.17 -41.94 -29.05
N MET A 121 -54.09 -42.26 -28.15
CA MET A 121 -54.14 -41.67 -26.82
C MET A 121 -52.92 -42.07 -25.99
N THR A 122 -52.49 -43.34 -26.04
CA THR A 122 -51.27 -43.79 -25.37
C THR A 122 -50.02 -43.10 -25.93
N THR A 123 -49.92 -42.92 -27.25
CA THR A 123 -48.77 -42.19 -27.84
C THR A 123 -48.77 -40.72 -27.44
N LEU A 124 -49.92 -40.05 -27.45
CA LEU A 124 -50.04 -38.64 -27.03
C LEU A 124 -49.72 -38.46 -25.54
N VAL A 125 -50.14 -39.39 -24.67
CA VAL A 125 -49.77 -39.38 -23.25
C VAL A 125 -48.25 -39.52 -23.09
N GLY A 126 -47.62 -40.42 -23.85
CA GLY A 126 -46.16 -40.57 -23.84
C GLY A 126 -45.42 -39.31 -24.31
N GLU A 127 -45.91 -38.63 -25.35
CA GLU A 127 -45.36 -37.34 -25.81
C GLU A 127 -45.52 -36.22 -24.77
N ILE A 128 -46.68 -36.15 -24.10
CA ILE A 128 -46.94 -35.17 -23.03
C ILE A 128 -46.03 -35.42 -21.83
N GLU A 129 -45.84 -36.67 -21.43
CA GLU A 129 -44.91 -37.01 -20.34
C GLU A 129 -43.46 -36.65 -20.70
N ALA A 130 -43.03 -36.93 -21.94
CA ALA A 130 -41.71 -36.54 -22.42
C ALA A 130 -41.53 -35.00 -22.43
N LEU A 131 -42.54 -34.25 -22.87
CA LEU A 131 -42.53 -32.78 -22.84
C LEU A 131 -42.53 -32.23 -21.41
N LYS A 132 -43.26 -32.86 -20.49
CA LYS A 132 -43.27 -32.49 -19.07
C LYS A 132 -41.88 -32.66 -18.46
N VAL A 133 -41.22 -33.80 -18.69
CA VAL A 133 -39.86 -34.06 -18.22
C VAL A 133 -38.90 -33.02 -18.80
N LYS A 134 -38.95 -32.77 -20.12
CA LYS A 134 -38.10 -31.77 -20.78
C LYS A 134 -38.30 -30.36 -20.21
N THR A 135 -39.54 -29.97 -19.93
CA THR A 135 -39.88 -28.67 -19.33
C THR A 135 -39.35 -28.58 -17.90
N GLN A 136 -39.50 -29.63 -17.10
CA GLN A 136 -38.95 -29.69 -15.73
C GLN A 136 -37.42 -29.63 -15.74
N THR A 137 -36.75 -30.35 -16.64
CA THR A 137 -35.29 -30.28 -16.79
C THR A 137 -34.84 -28.88 -17.20
N SER A 138 -35.55 -28.23 -18.14
CA SER A 138 -35.22 -26.85 -18.54
C SER A 138 -35.50 -25.83 -17.42
N ALA A 139 -36.52 -26.04 -16.60
CA ALA A 139 -36.81 -25.20 -15.44
C ALA A 139 -35.76 -25.36 -14.34
N GLY A 140 -35.28 -26.60 -14.10
CA GLY A 140 -34.14 -26.87 -13.21
C GLY A 140 -32.86 -26.18 -13.71
N ALA A 141 -32.51 -26.37 -14.98
CA ALA A 141 -31.33 -25.73 -15.57
C ALA A 141 -31.41 -24.19 -15.53
N ALA A 142 -32.60 -23.60 -15.73
CA ALA A 142 -32.79 -22.17 -15.62
C ALA A 142 -32.66 -21.66 -14.17
N SER A 143 -33.08 -22.45 -13.19
CA SER A 143 -32.88 -22.18 -11.76
C SER A 143 -31.39 -22.19 -11.41
N ASP A 144 -30.67 -23.22 -11.83
CA ASP A 144 -29.24 -23.38 -11.53
C ASP A 144 -28.42 -22.22 -12.14
N LEU A 145 -28.71 -21.85 -13.40
CA LEU A 145 -28.08 -20.70 -14.06
C LEU A 145 -28.39 -19.38 -13.35
N LEU A 146 -29.59 -19.21 -12.79
CA LEU A 146 -29.96 -18.01 -12.03
C LEU A 146 -29.15 -17.89 -10.74
N ASP A 147 -28.84 -18.99 -10.09
CA ASP A 147 -28.04 -19.00 -8.87
C ASP A 147 -26.55 -18.77 -9.17
N GLU A 148 -26.02 -19.36 -10.25
CA GLU A 148 -24.65 -19.09 -10.72
C GLU A 148 -24.47 -17.61 -11.13
N ILE A 149 -25.44 -17.00 -11.81
CA ILE A 149 -25.41 -15.56 -12.15
C ILE A 149 -25.41 -14.69 -10.89
N LYS A 150 -26.19 -15.05 -9.85
CA LYS A 150 -26.18 -14.30 -8.58
C LYS A 150 -24.83 -14.39 -7.90
N GLU A 151 -24.24 -15.58 -7.86
CA GLU A 151 -22.91 -15.81 -7.26
C GLU A 151 -21.83 -15.01 -8.01
N PHE A 152 -21.81 -15.07 -9.35
CA PHE A 152 -20.91 -14.28 -10.17
C PHE A 152 -21.12 -12.77 -10.00
N SER A 153 -22.37 -12.31 -9.90
CA SER A 153 -22.67 -10.89 -9.66
C SER A 153 -22.15 -10.41 -8.30
N LYS A 154 -22.18 -11.27 -7.28
CA LYS A 154 -21.66 -11.00 -5.95
C LYS A 154 -20.13 -10.92 -5.99
N GLU A 155 -19.47 -11.92 -6.57
CA GLU A 155 -18.02 -11.95 -6.72
C GLU A 155 -17.50 -10.73 -7.50
N SER A 156 -18.15 -10.39 -8.63
CA SER A 156 -17.81 -9.20 -9.42
C SER A 156 -18.00 -7.89 -8.64
N SER A 157 -19.03 -7.79 -7.78
CA SER A 157 -19.24 -6.63 -6.91
C SER A 157 -18.16 -6.51 -5.82
N GLU A 158 -17.70 -7.63 -5.27
CA GLU A 158 -16.62 -7.67 -4.28
C GLU A 158 -15.26 -7.34 -4.93
N GLU A 159 -14.99 -7.85 -6.13
CA GLU A 159 -13.77 -7.56 -6.89
C GLU A 159 -13.71 -6.08 -7.33
N THR A 160 -14.83 -5.50 -7.77
CA THR A 160 -14.89 -4.06 -8.10
C THR A 160 -14.74 -3.18 -6.86
N ALA A 161 -15.28 -3.58 -5.71
CA ALA A 161 -15.01 -2.90 -4.43
C ALA A 161 -13.52 -2.99 -4.05
N GLY A 162 -12.89 -4.16 -4.18
CA GLY A 162 -11.45 -4.33 -3.98
C GLY A 162 -10.60 -3.46 -4.92
N MET A 163 -10.99 -3.37 -6.19
CA MET A 163 -10.30 -2.58 -7.21
C MET A 163 -10.40 -1.08 -6.96
N THR A 164 -11.56 -0.58 -6.52
CA THR A 164 -11.74 0.84 -6.17
C THR A 164 -10.94 1.21 -4.91
N ALA A 165 -10.89 0.33 -3.91
CA ALA A 165 -10.05 0.51 -2.72
C ALA A 165 -8.55 0.51 -3.08
N ALA A 166 -8.10 -0.42 -3.94
CA ALA A 166 -6.72 -0.47 -4.42
C ALA A 166 -6.35 0.79 -5.21
N ARG A 167 -7.27 1.33 -6.04
CA ARG A 167 -7.07 2.58 -6.76
C ARG A 167 -7.00 3.80 -5.83
N ALA A 168 -7.79 3.82 -4.75
CA ALA A 168 -7.71 4.86 -3.73
C ALA A 168 -6.36 4.83 -3.00
N ALA A 169 -5.91 3.65 -2.57
CA ALA A 169 -4.60 3.46 -1.94
C ALA A 169 -3.44 3.84 -2.89
N ALA A 170 -3.53 3.48 -4.17
CA ALA A 170 -2.56 3.88 -5.18
C ALA A 170 -2.48 5.42 -5.33
N LYS A 171 -3.63 6.10 -5.36
CA LYS A 171 -3.68 7.57 -5.43
C LYS A 171 -3.11 8.25 -4.18
N GLU A 172 -3.31 7.67 -3.01
CA GLU A 172 -2.68 8.13 -1.77
C GLU A 172 -1.15 7.95 -1.83
N SER A 173 -0.67 6.80 -2.30
CA SER A 173 0.76 6.55 -2.47
C SER A 173 1.41 7.50 -3.50
N GLU A 174 0.71 7.85 -4.58
CA GLU A 174 1.17 8.82 -5.57
C GLU A 174 1.29 10.22 -4.95
N SER A 175 0.31 10.64 -4.13
CA SER A 175 0.37 11.90 -3.38
C SER A 175 1.55 11.94 -2.40
N LEU A 176 1.80 10.85 -1.68
CA LEU A 176 2.96 10.73 -0.79
C LEU A 176 4.28 10.80 -1.56
N LEU A 177 4.38 10.10 -2.70
CA LEU A 177 5.57 10.15 -3.55
C LEU A 177 5.81 11.57 -4.10
N ALA A 178 4.77 12.27 -4.52
CA ALA A 178 4.87 13.67 -4.94
C ALA A 178 5.37 14.57 -3.80
N GLY A 179 4.83 14.41 -2.59
CA GLY A 179 5.28 15.15 -1.41
C GLY A 179 6.72 14.80 -0.97
N MET A 180 7.17 13.56 -1.18
CA MET A 180 8.56 13.17 -0.94
C MET A 180 9.51 13.74 -2.00
N ALA A 181 9.11 13.77 -3.27
CA ALA A 181 9.89 14.37 -4.34
C ALA A 181 10.08 15.88 -4.14
N GLU A 182 9.04 16.60 -3.70
CA GLU A 182 9.14 18.02 -3.36
C GLU A 182 10.04 18.28 -2.14
N LYS A 183 9.99 17.41 -1.13
CA LYS A 183 10.93 17.48 0.00
C LYS A 183 12.36 17.19 -0.43
N ALA A 184 12.57 16.21 -1.31
CA ALA A 184 13.89 15.87 -1.84
C ALA A 184 14.49 17.05 -2.61
N SER A 185 13.73 17.67 -3.51
CA SER A 185 14.20 18.84 -4.27
C SER A 185 14.49 20.05 -3.36
N ALA A 186 13.68 20.27 -2.32
CA ALA A 186 13.93 21.31 -1.32
C ALA A 186 15.21 21.04 -0.49
N VAL A 187 15.50 19.77 -0.19
CA VAL A 187 16.74 19.38 0.51
C VAL A 187 17.95 19.55 -0.41
N GLU A 188 17.85 19.17 -1.69
CA GLU A 188 18.92 19.38 -2.68
C GLU A 188 19.26 20.87 -2.84
N GLN A 189 18.25 21.75 -2.94
CA GLN A 189 18.47 23.20 -2.98
C GLN A 189 19.18 23.71 -1.71
N LYS A 190 18.74 23.28 -0.53
CA LYS A 190 19.40 23.65 0.73
C LYS A 190 20.83 23.14 0.79
N LEU A 191 21.09 21.93 0.31
CA LEU A 191 22.43 21.35 0.28
C LEU A 191 23.35 22.17 -0.64
N ALA A 192 22.89 22.53 -1.83
CA ALA A 192 23.63 23.40 -2.74
C ALA A 192 23.92 24.79 -2.14
N GLU A 193 22.94 25.38 -1.43
CA GLU A 193 23.18 26.63 -0.69
C GLU A 193 24.20 26.47 0.44
N TYR A 194 24.15 25.36 1.18
CA TYR A 194 25.10 25.10 2.26
C TYR A 194 26.51 24.86 1.72
N GLU A 195 26.67 24.14 0.61
CA GLU A 195 27.95 23.98 -0.06
C GLU A 195 28.53 25.32 -0.52
N ALA A 196 27.72 26.19 -1.13
CA ALA A 196 28.14 27.52 -1.53
C ALA A 196 28.56 28.38 -0.31
N LYS A 197 27.79 28.34 0.79
CA LYS A 197 28.12 29.02 2.05
C LYS A 197 29.42 28.50 2.65
N LEU A 198 29.66 27.18 2.64
CA LEU A 198 30.88 26.57 3.15
C LEU A 198 32.11 26.95 2.32
N LEU A 199 31.98 27.03 0.98
CA LEU A 199 33.07 27.48 0.11
C LEU A 199 33.41 28.95 0.33
N LEU A 200 32.40 29.82 0.49
CA LEU A 200 32.62 31.22 0.83
C LEU A 200 33.29 31.38 2.20
N LEU A 201 32.80 30.65 3.21
CA LEU A 201 33.35 30.71 4.56
C LEU A 201 34.80 30.21 4.61
N ARG A 202 35.11 29.14 3.86
CA ARG A 202 36.49 28.66 3.70
C ARG A 202 37.36 29.75 3.07
N LYS A 203 36.93 30.36 1.96
CA LYS A 203 37.68 31.42 1.29
C LYS A 203 37.91 32.65 2.18
N GLU A 204 36.89 33.04 2.94
CA GLU A 204 37.00 34.14 3.89
C GLU A 204 37.97 33.80 5.04
N SER A 205 37.88 32.59 5.58
CA SER A 205 38.78 32.12 6.64
C SER A 205 40.25 32.05 6.18
N GLU A 206 40.50 31.60 4.95
CA GLU A 206 41.85 31.58 4.37
C GLU A 206 42.39 33.00 4.16
N SER A 207 41.56 33.92 3.67
CA SER A 207 41.92 35.34 3.53
C SER A 207 42.22 36.00 4.88
N GLN A 208 41.40 35.72 5.90
CA GLN A 208 41.61 36.23 7.25
C GLN A 208 42.89 35.64 7.87
N LEU A 209 43.14 34.34 7.70
CA LEU A 209 44.36 33.69 8.18
C LEU A 209 45.60 34.29 7.51
N ALA A 210 45.58 34.49 6.19
CA ALA A 210 46.67 35.14 5.47
C ALA A 210 46.92 36.57 5.99
N THR A 211 45.85 37.31 6.29
CA THR A 211 45.95 38.66 6.88
C THR A 211 46.55 38.62 8.28
N ILE A 212 46.11 37.69 9.14
CA ILE A 212 46.64 37.52 10.51
C ILE A 212 48.12 37.16 10.46
N VAL A 213 48.51 36.19 9.63
CA VAL A 213 49.91 35.78 9.47
C VAL A 213 50.76 36.93 8.93
N GLY A 214 50.24 37.74 8.01
CA GLY A 214 50.92 38.93 7.51
C GLY A 214 51.09 40.03 8.55
N LEU A 215 50.14 40.21 9.48
CA LEU A 215 50.19 41.22 10.53
C LEU A 215 51.01 40.79 11.77
N LEU A 216 51.14 39.48 12.01
CA LEU A 216 51.88 38.92 13.15
C LEU A 216 53.33 39.42 13.30
N PRO A 217 54.18 39.45 12.25
CA PRO A 217 55.55 39.96 12.38
C PRO A 217 55.59 41.46 12.71
N GLY A 218 54.61 42.24 12.27
CA GLY A 218 54.52 43.66 12.63
C GLY A 218 54.05 43.89 14.06
N ALA A 219 53.00 43.17 14.48
CA ALA A 219 52.47 43.25 15.84
C ALA A 219 53.49 42.80 16.90
N THR A 220 54.28 41.77 16.60
CA THR A 220 55.35 41.29 17.50
C THR A 220 56.52 42.28 17.59
N SER A 221 56.96 42.85 16.46
CA SER A 221 57.98 43.90 16.41
C SER A 221 57.56 45.15 17.19
N ALA A 222 56.31 45.60 16.98
CA ALA A 222 55.73 46.74 17.69
C ALA A 222 55.57 46.46 19.20
N GLY A 223 55.13 45.25 19.58
CA GLY A 223 55.00 44.84 20.97
C GLY A 223 56.34 44.80 21.71
N LEU A 224 57.39 44.27 21.08
CA LEU A 224 58.74 44.27 21.64
C LEU A 224 59.31 45.70 21.75
N ALA A 225 59.13 46.52 20.72
CA ALA A 225 59.58 47.92 20.73
C ALA A 225 58.91 48.72 21.85
N PHE A 226 57.59 48.55 22.04
CA PHE A 226 56.85 49.17 23.13
C PHE A 226 57.34 48.69 24.51
N ALA A 227 57.60 47.39 24.67
CA ALA A 227 58.12 46.86 25.93
C ALA A 227 59.51 47.43 26.29
N PHE A 228 60.40 47.63 25.30
CA PHE A 228 61.69 48.26 25.51
C PHE A 228 61.59 49.76 25.81
N ASP A 229 60.73 50.49 25.09
CA ASP A 229 60.47 51.92 25.33
C ASP A 229 59.87 52.18 26.71
N ALA A 230 58.87 51.37 27.10
CA ALA A 230 58.27 51.45 28.43
C ALA A 230 59.30 51.20 29.55
N ARG A 231 60.22 50.26 29.34
CA ARG A 231 61.31 49.98 30.29
C ARG A 231 62.35 51.10 30.32
N GLY A 232 62.68 51.72 29.18
CA GLY A 232 63.56 52.88 29.10
C GLY A 232 63.00 54.09 29.88
N LYS A 233 61.70 54.38 29.72
CA LYS A 233 61.01 55.47 30.43
C LYS A 233 61.04 55.34 31.95
N GLN A 234 61.09 54.11 32.48
CA GLN A 234 61.21 53.90 33.93
C GLN A 234 62.55 54.40 34.50
N PHE A 235 63.59 54.56 33.68
CA PHE A 235 64.90 55.04 34.13
C PHE A 235 65.05 56.57 34.12
N ILE A 236 64.14 57.31 33.47
CA ILE A 236 64.14 58.79 33.46
C ILE A 236 63.95 59.35 34.88
N VAL A 237 63.01 58.77 35.64
CA VAL A 237 62.65 59.25 36.98
C VAL A 237 63.83 59.08 37.97
N PRO A 238 64.49 57.91 38.07
CA PRO A 238 65.72 57.76 38.85
C PRO A 238 66.82 58.75 38.45
N THR A 239 67.06 58.95 37.15
CA THR A 239 68.08 59.89 36.65
C THR A 239 67.83 61.31 37.15
N GLN A 240 66.60 61.80 37.02
CA GLN A 240 66.23 63.14 37.48
C GLN A 240 66.34 63.29 39.01
N ARG A 241 65.94 62.25 39.75
CA ARG A 241 66.07 62.24 41.22
C ARG A 241 67.52 62.34 41.66
N TRP A 242 68.42 61.53 41.08
CA TRP A 242 69.86 61.58 41.43
C TRP A 242 70.53 62.89 41.01
N GLN A 243 70.16 63.48 39.87
CA GLN A 243 70.62 64.82 39.49
C GLN A 243 70.15 65.90 40.46
N THR A 244 68.90 65.80 40.92
CA THR A 244 68.35 66.72 41.92
C THR A 244 69.12 66.58 43.23
N VAL A 245 69.38 65.34 43.70
CA VAL A 245 70.20 65.07 44.90
C VAL A 245 71.62 65.61 44.74
N PHE A 246 72.25 65.44 43.58
CA PHE A 246 73.57 66.01 43.28
C PHE A 246 73.56 67.53 43.38
N LEU A 247 72.59 68.20 42.74
CA LEU A 247 72.45 69.65 42.76
C LEU A 247 72.23 70.16 44.20
N TRP A 248 71.34 69.52 44.96
CA TRP A 248 71.11 69.86 46.37
C TRP A 248 72.38 69.67 47.22
N SER A 249 73.15 68.61 47.00
CA SER A 249 74.42 68.39 47.72
C SER A 249 75.41 69.54 47.47
N VAL A 250 75.56 69.97 46.21
CA VAL A 250 76.43 71.09 45.83
C VAL A 250 75.92 72.41 46.40
N VAL A 251 74.61 72.69 46.33
CA VAL A 251 74.01 73.91 46.90
C VAL A 251 74.21 73.97 48.41
N ILE A 252 74.03 72.86 49.13
CA ILE A 252 74.26 72.78 50.58
C ILE A 252 75.75 72.98 50.90
N LEU A 253 76.65 72.40 50.11
CA LEU A 253 78.09 72.57 50.29
C LEU A 253 78.52 74.04 50.11
N VAL A 254 78.01 74.71 49.07
CA VAL A 254 78.24 76.14 48.81
C VAL A 254 77.62 76.99 49.92
N GLY A 255 76.40 76.67 50.36
CA GLY A 255 75.73 77.35 51.48
C GLY A 255 76.52 77.24 52.79
N LEU A 256 77.09 76.06 53.07
CA LEU A 256 77.95 75.83 54.23
C LEU A 256 79.23 76.67 54.13
N ALA A 257 79.85 76.75 52.96
CA ALA A 257 81.01 77.61 52.71
C ALA A 257 80.68 79.11 52.89
N LEU A 258 79.57 79.58 52.30
CA LEU A 258 79.12 80.97 52.42
C LEU A 258 78.74 81.34 53.86
N SER A 259 78.08 80.44 54.60
CA SER A 259 77.75 80.65 56.02
C SER A 259 79.01 80.77 56.89
N GLY A 260 80.06 80.02 56.55
CA GLY A 260 81.37 80.15 57.19
C GLY A 260 82.01 81.51 56.92
N LEU A 261 81.98 81.97 55.67
CA LEU A 261 82.50 83.28 55.29
C LEU A 261 81.71 84.44 55.93
N TRP A 262 80.38 84.30 56.02
CA TRP A 262 79.50 85.27 56.68
C TRP A 262 79.78 85.39 58.18
N GLN A 263 80.02 84.25 58.87
CA GLN A 263 80.40 84.25 60.28
C GLN A 263 81.74 84.95 60.53
N VAL A 264 82.70 84.81 59.60
CA VAL A 264 83.99 85.51 59.67
C VAL A 264 83.82 87.01 59.39
N TYR A 265 82.98 87.39 58.42
CA TYR A 265 82.72 88.79 58.09
C TYR A 265 82.00 89.55 59.21
N GLN A 266 81.07 88.91 59.93
CA GLN A 266 80.37 89.52 61.07
C GLN A 266 81.13 89.46 62.41
N ALA A 267 82.23 88.72 62.48
CA ALA A 267 83.05 88.69 63.69
C ALA A 267 83.78 90.03 63.86
N ALA A 268 83.38 90.80 64.87
CA ALA A 268 83.92 92.14 65.17
C ALA A 268 85.36 92.12 65.73
N THR A 269 85.95 90.94 65.95
CA THR A 269 87.32 90.76 66.44
C THR A 269 88.15 89.97 65.41
N PRO A 270 89.44 90.30 65.18
CA PRO A 270 90.28 89.53 64.28
C PRO A 270 90.43 88.11 64.84
N LEU A 271 89.83 87.14 64.15
CA LEU A 271 89.84 85.74 64.54
C LEU A 271 91.29 85.22 64.53
N THR A 272 91.78 84.70 65.65
CA THR A 272 93.09 84.06 65.73
C THR A 272 93.11 82.81 64.82
N TYR A 273 94.24 82.54 64.16
CA TYR A 273 94.41 81.39 63.25
C TYR A 273 93.93 80.04 63.85
N ASP A 274 94.09 79.84 65.17
CA ASP A 274 93.66 78.62 65.88
C ASP A 274 92.12 78.47 65.93
N GLN A 275 91.37 79.58 66.03
CA GLN A 275 89.91 79.56 66.02
C GLN A 275 89.35 79.26 64.63
N LEU A 276 89.98 79.81 63.58
CA LEU A 276 89.60 79.53 62.19
C LEU A 276 89.86 78.05 61.84
N PHE A 277 90.98 77.49 62.32
CA PHE A 277 91.32 76.08 62.10
C PHE A 277 90.33 75.13 62.78
N ARG A 278 89.95 75.38 64.05
CA ARG A 278 88.92 74.58 64.75
C ARG A 278 87.56 74.62 64.06
N LEU A 279 87.18 75.78 63.51
CA LEU A 279 85.92 75.98 62.80
C LEU A 279 85.87 75.22 61.46
N TRP A 280 87.01 75.11 60.77
CA TRP A 280 87.18 74.29 59.57
C TRP A 280 87.18 72.79 59.89
N LEU A 281 87.93 72.37 60.92
CA LEU A 281 88.01 70.97 61.34
C LEU A 281 86.65 70.39 61.76
N ALA A 282 85.82 71.18 62.45
CA ALA A 282 84.47 70.76 62.84
C ALA A 282 83.52 70.56 61.65
N ARG A 283 83.80 71.18 60.50
CA ARG A 283 82.95 71.13 59.29
C ARG A 283 83.42 70.13 58.24
N LEU A 284 84.69 69.72 58.28
CA LEU A 284 85.25 68.68 57.40
C LEU A 284 84.43 67.37 57.35
N PRO A 285 83.92 66.79 58.45
CA PRO A 285 83.16 65.55 58.34
C PRO A 285 81.83 65.73 57.59
N ILE A 286 81.17 66.88 57.75
CA ILE A 286 79.93 67.21 57.04
C ILE A 286 80.22 67.49 55.57
N ALA A 287 81.26 68.27 55.28
CA ALA A 287 81.69 68.56 53.91
C ALA A 287 82.13 67.28 53.17
N GLY A 288 82.87 66.39 53.83
CA GLY A 288 83.28 65.09 53.29
C GLY A 288 82.09 64.18 52.97
N ALA A 289 81.09 64.12 53.86
CA ALA A 289 79.86 63.36 53.61
C ALA A 289 79.06 63.91 52.41
N LEU A 290 78.98 65.24 52.25
CA LEU A 290 78.33 65.88 51.11
C LEU A 290 79.09 65.65 49.80
N ILE A 291 80.42 65.73 49.82
CA ILE A 291 81.27 65.42 48.65
C ILE A 291 81.10 63.96 48.24
N TRP A 292 81.10 63.03 49.21
CA TRP A 292 80.84 61.62 48.92
C TRP A 292 79.46 61.39 48.32
N LEU A 293 78.41 62.01 48.88
CA LEU A 293 77.05 61.96 48.35
C LEU A 293 76.99 62.52 46.92
N ALA A 294 77.69 63.61 46.63
CA ALA A 294 77.75 64.22 45.31
C ALA A 294 78.45 63.28 44.30
N LEU A 295 79.59 62.68 44.65
CA LEU A 295 80.28 61.71 43.81
C LEU A 295 79.41 60.48 43.53
N TYR A 296 78.73 59.96 44.55
CA TYR A 296 77.83 58.82 44.41
C TYR A 296 76.62 59.14 43.50
N ALA A 297 75.95 60.27 43.74
CA ALA A 297 74.80 60.71 42.95
C ALA A 297 75.18 61.00 41.48
N SER A 298 76.35 61.58 41.24
CA SER A 298 76.89 61.81 39.89
C SER A 298 77.04 60.48 39.13
N ARG A 299 77.68 59.48 39.74
CA ARG A 299 77.89 58.15 39.14
C ARG A 299 76.57 57.43 38.84
N GLU A 300 75.66 57.40 39.80
CA GLU A 300 74.38 56.70 39.63
C GLU A 300 73.52 57.36 38.55
N SER A 301 73.57 58.70 38.45
CA SER A 301 72.90 59.43 37.37
C SER A 301 73.49 59.14 35.99
N ALA A 302 74.82 58.94 35.89
CA ALA A 302 75.48 58.57 34.64
C ALA A 302 75.16 57.13 34.22
N LEU A 303 75.09 56.20 35.18
CA LEU A 303 74.69 54.82 34.94
C LEU A 303 73.22 54.74 34.45
N ALA A 304 72.32 55.45 35.12
CA ALA A 304 70.91 55.48 34.75
C ALA A 304 70.67 56.06 33.34
N LYS A 305 71.40 57.12 32.95
CA LYS A 305 71.38 57.64 31.57
C LYS A 305 71.85 56.63 30.53
N ARG A 306 72.94 55.90 30.81
CA ARG A 306 73.44 54.87 29.89
C ARG A 306 72.40 53.77 29.67
N LEU A 307 71.72 53.34 30.74
CA LEU A 307 70.64 52.35 30.62
C LEU A 307 69.47 52.91 29.80
N GLU A 308 69.07 54.16 30.02
CA GLU A 308 68.02 54.83 29.24
C GLU A 308 68.35 54.84 27.75
N GLU A 309 69.57 55.25 27.39
CA GLU A 309 70.06 55.25 26.00
C GLU A 309 70.09 53.84 25.40
N ASP A 310 70.58 52.84 26.14
CA ASP A 310 70.62 51.45 25.68
C ASP A 310 69.22 50.85 25.44
N TYR A 311 68.23 51.19 26.28
CA TYR A 311 66.84 50.73 26.09
C TYR A 311 66.11 51.50 24.99
N GLY A 312 66.30 52.82 24.90
CA GLY A 312 65.75 53.64 23.81
C GLY A 312 66.29 53.19 22.45
N TYR A 313 67.57 52.83 22.42
CA TYR A 313 68.20 52.22 21.27
C TYR A 313 67.63 50.85 20.90
N LYS A 314 67.46 49.93 21.88
CA LYS A 314 66.81 48.63 21.65
C LYS A 314 65.37 48.77 21.14
N ALA A 315 64.64 49.76 21.65
CA ALA A 315 63.29 50.08 21.18
C ALA A 315 63.30 50.56 19.72
N ALA A 316 64.21 51.44 19.34
CA ALA A 316 64.34 51.94 17.97
C ALA A 316 64.72 50.83 16.96
N VAL A 317 65.65 49.94 17.35
CA VAL A 317 66.04 48.78 16.55
C VAL A 317 64.85 47.80 16.40
N ALA A 318 64.15 47.49 17.50
CA ALA A 318 62.97 46.63 17.47
C ALA A 318 61.81 47.23 16.67
N ALA A 319 61.62 48.55 16.66
CA ALA A 319 60.60 49.22 15.86
C ALA A 319 60.93 49.17 14.35
N SER A 320 62.21 49.31 14.01
CA SER A 320 62.68 49.35 12.61
C SER A 320 62.83 47.95 11.99
N PHE A 321 62.89 46.90 12.82
CA PHE A 321 63.07 45.51 12.39
C PHE A 321 62.01 45.05 11.38
N GLN A 322 60.73 45.39 11.57
CA GLN A 322 59.69 45.05 10.59
C GLN A 322 59.95 45.70 9.22
N GLY A 323 60.40 46.96 9.19
CA GLY A 323 60.72 47.68 7.96
C GLY A 323 61.88 47.03 7.20
N PHE A 324 62.93 46.64 7.93
CA PHE A 324 64.05 45.89 7.35
C PHE A 324 63.64 44.50 6.88
N ASN A 325 62.83 43.78 7.66
CA ASN A 325 62.34 42.46 7.27
C ASN A 325 61.49 42.52 5.99
N LYS A 326 60.66 43.56 5.85
CA LYS A 326 59.87 43.83 4.63
C LYS A 326 60.77 44.15 3.43
N GLN A 327 61.77 45.02 3.61
CA GLN A 327 62.74 45.33 2.54
C GLN A 327 63.56 44.09 2.13
N MET A 328 63.97 43.26 3.09
CA MET A 328 64.67 42.00 2.81
C MET A 328 63.78 40.98 2.11
N SER A 329 62.50 40.86 2.49
CA SER A 329 61.56 39.95 1.80
C SER A 329 61.26 40.41 0.37
N ASP A 330 61.07 41.72 0.16
CA ASP A 330 60.77 42.29 -1.16
C ASP A 330 61.96 42.13 -2.14
N LEU A 331 63.20 42.15 -1.61
CA LEU A 331 64.42 41.95 -2.38
C LEU A 331 64.75 40.47 -2.61
N THR A 332 64.51 39.60 -1.62
CA THR A 332 64.75 38.14 -1.75
C THR A 332 63.80 37.49 -2.75
N GLY A 333 62.59 38.04 -2.92
CA GLY A 333 61.66 37.62 -3.97
C GLY A 333 62.12 37.94 -5.40
N ASN A 334 63.12 38.82 -5.59
CA ASN A 334 63.54 39.31 -6.90
C ASN A 334 65.07 39.21 -7.17
N ALA A 335 65.87 38.61 -6.30
CA ALA A 335 67.33 38.54 -6.50
C ALA A 335 68.01 37.30 -5.88
N PRO A 336 69.14 36.83 -6.45
CA PRO A 336 69.89 35.67 -5.97
C PRO A 336 70.39 35.84 -4.53
N THR A 337 70.55 34.71 -3.85
CA THR A 337 70.84 34.49 -2.42
C THR A 337 72.11 35.15 -1.83
N ASP A 338 72.82 35.98 -2.61
CA ASP A 338 74.05 36.69 -2.25
C ASP A 338 73.99 38.20 -2.59
N SER A 339 72.81 38.82 -2.49
CA SER A 339 72.63 40.24 -2.80
C SER A 339 73.49 41.15 -1.89
N PRO A 340 74.30 42.07 -2.45
CA PRO A 340 75.03 43.10 -1.69
C PRO A 340 74.12 43.94 -0.80
N ILE A 341 72.84 44.04 -1.14
CA ILE A 341 71.86 44.81 -0.38
C ILE A 341 71.42 44.06 0.88
N ALA A 342 71.34 42.72 0.86
CA ALA A 342 71.09 41.93 2.07
C ALA A 342 72.29 41.99 3.03
N LYS A 343 73.51 41.98 2.48
CA LYS A 343 74.74 42.28 3.25
C LYS A 343 74.75 43.72 3.77
N LEU A 344 74.37 44.72 2.97
CA LEU A 344 74.22 46.10 3.44
C LEU A 344 73.11 46.25 4.50
N CYS A 345 71.96 45.58 4.38
CA CYS A 345 70.90 45.61 5.38
C CYS A 345 71.33 44.91 6.67
N SER A 346 72.04 43.78 6.59
CA SER A 346 72.58 43.10 7.77
C SER A 346 73.77 43.84 8.38
N ASP A 347 74.66 44.44 7.60
CA ASP A 347 75.77 45.26 8.05
C ASP A 347 75.30 46.61 8.59
N THR A 348 74.28 47.22 7.99
CA THR A 348 73.62 48.41 8.54
C THR A 348 72.81 48.05 9.78
N LEU A 349 72.16 46.89 9.86
CA LEU A 349 71.52 46.42 11.09
C LEU A 349 72.55 46.05 12.16
N ALA A 350 73.74 45.57 11.79
CA ALA A 350 74.84 45.31 12.72
C ALA A 350 75.51 46.62 13.17
N THR A 351 75.58 47.61 12.29
CA THR A 351 76.10 48.96 12.59
C THR A 351 75.10 49.75 13.43
N ILE A 352 73.82 49.75 13.04
CA ILE A 352 72.68 50.33 13.77
C ILE A 352 72.34 49.48 15.00
N GLY A 353 72.79 48.22 15.09
CA GLY A 353 72.63 47.25 16.20
C GLY A 353 73.85 47.14 17.12
N SER A 354 74.92 47.90 16.82
CA SER A 354 76.04 48.18 17.74
C SER A 354 75.65 49.20 18.82
N PRO A 355 75.67 48.84 20.12
CA PRO A 355 75.28 49.74 21.20
C PRO A 355 76.00 51.10 21.11
N PRO A 356 75.29 52.23 21.29
CA PRO A 356 75.90 53.56 21.26
C PRO A 356 77.00 53.74 22.32
N GLY A 357 76.97 52.90 23.37
CA GLY A 357 77.94 52.86 24.47
C GLY A 357 79.35 52.33 24.14
N ARG A 358 79.62 51.82 22.94
CA ARG A 358 80.95 51.25 22.59
C ARG A 358 82.10 52.26 22.73
N ILE A 359 81.83 53.56 22.60
CA ILE A 359 82.84 54.62 22.76
C ILE A 359 83.12 54.92 24.25
N TYR A 360 82.16 54.64 25.14
CA TYR A 360 82.25 54.93 26.58
C TYR A 360 82.84 53.78 27.43
N ASP A 361 82.87 52.54 26.92
CA ASP A 361 83.47 51.39 27.64
C ASP A 361 85.00 51.44 27.78
N LYS A 362 85.68 52.38 27.10
CA LYS A 362 87.11 52.64 27.35
C LYS A 362 87.40 53.30 28.70
N HIS A 363 86.38 53.81 29.40
CA HIS A 363 86.50 54.29 30.77
C HIS A 363 85.71 53.38 31.72
N GLN A 364 86.38 52.35 32.23
CA GLN A 364 85.82 51.50 33.28
C GLN A 364 85.50 52.36 34.51
N LEU A 365 84.22 52.57 34.80
CA LEU A 365 83.72 53.15 36.06
C LEU A 365 83.80 52.13 37.22
N THR A 366 84.84 51.30 37.22
CA THR A 366 85.25 50.43 38.34
C THR A 366 86.30 51.16 39.17
N ILE A 367 85.91 52.31 39.72
CA ILE A 367 86.77 53.12 40.57
C ILE A 367 85.98 53.29 41.86
N SER A 368 86.45 52.65 42.94
CA SER A 368 85.73 52.64 44.21
C SER A 368 85.63 54.07 44.77
N PRO A 369 84.58 54.42 45.53
CA PRO A 369 84.43 55.76 46.10
C PRO A 369 85.66 56.23 46.89
N THR A 370 86.40 55.28 47.45
CA THR A 370 87.65 55.49 48.19
C THR A 370 88.83 55.87 47.30
N SER A 371 88.93 55.38 46.06
CA SER A 371 90.07 55.67 45.19
C SER A 371 89.99 57.08 44.59
N GLU A 372 88.81 57.53 44.15
CA GLU A 372 88.60 58.92 43.70
C GLU A 372 88.82 59.93 44.83
N ILE A 373 88.34 59.63 46.04
CA ILE A 373 88.61 60.49 47.21
C ILE A 373 90.11 60.49 47.52
N SER A 374 90.79 59.35 47.42
CA SER A 374 92.23 59.29 47.66
C SER A 374 93.05 60.02 46.59
N ASP A 375 92.63 60.00 45.33
CA ASP A 375 93.34 60.63 44.22
C ASP A 375 93.03 62.12 44.14
N GLY A 376 91.78 62.53 44.34
CA GLY A 376 91.39 63.92 44.52
C GLY A 376 92.03 64.55 45.77
N LEU A 377 92.18 63.80 46.86
CA LEU A 377 92.91 64.24 48.06
C LEU A 377 94.42 64.34 47.79
N LYS A 378 95.02 63.41 47.04
CA LYS A 378 96.44 63.50 46.63
C LYS A 378 96.69 64.71 45.72
N GLU A 379 95.79 65.00 44.78
CA GLU A 379 95.84 66.19 43.92
C GLU A 379 95.71 67.49 44.72
N LEU A 380 94.72 67.58 45.61
CA LEU A 380 94.54 68.74 46.49
C LEU A 380 95.72 68.94 47.45
N VAL A 381 96.27 67.85 47.99
CA VAL A 381 97.49 67.89 48.82
C VAL A 381 98.69 68.36 48.00
N LYS A 382 98.86 67.91 46.75
CA LYS A 382 99.92 68.39 45.85
C LYS A 382 99.78 69.88 45.51
N LEU A 383 98.56 70.35 45.26
CA LEU A 383 98.27 71.77 45.03
C LEU A 383 98.51 72.63 46.29
N ALA A 384 98.14 72.13 47.47
CA ALA A 384 98.35 72.83 48.74
C ALA A 384 99.80 72.81 49.23
N THR A 385 100.61 71.81 48.86
CA THR A 385 102.04 71.72 49.23
C THR A 385 103.00 72.40 48.26
N GLY A 386 102.50 73.21 47.32
CA GLY A 386 103.32 74.19 46.60
C GLY A 386 104.58 73.60 45.96
N LYS A 387 104.44 72.56 45.15
CA LYS A 387 105.51 72.10 44.26
C LYS A 387 105.08 72.25 42.82
N THR A 388 105.24 73.46 42.29
CA THR A 388 105.32 73.69 40.86
C THR A 388 106.56 72.96 40.33
N SER A 389 106.36 71.88 39.58
CA SER A 389 107.33 71.48 38.58
C SER A 389 106.61 71.36 37.25
N ALA A 390 107.00 72.26 36.35
CA ALA A 390 106.63 72.36 34.95
C ALA A 390 106.88 71.04 34.18
N PRO A 391 106.29 70.87 32.98
CA PRO A 391 106.08 69.59 32.33
C PRO A 391 107.35 69.06 31.65
N ASP A 392 107.61 67.76 31.78
CA ASP A 392 108.65 67.09 31.00
C ASP A 392 108.10 66.76 29.61
N ILE A 393 108.39 67.65 28.67
CA ILE A 393 108.18 67.50 27.24
C ILE A 393 109.35 66.68 26.69
N ALA A 394 109.22 65.36 26.57
CA ALA A 394 110.04 64.57 25.63
C ALA A 394 109.63 63.09 25.56
N LYS A 395 108.67 62.74 24.69
CA LYS A 395 108.88 61.66 23.71
C LYS A 395 107.86 61.74 22.58
N GLY A 396 108.34 62.21 21.44
CA GLY A 396 107.65 62.13 20.16
C GLY A 396 107.48 60.69 19.65
N PRO A 397 106.77 60.55 18.52
CA PRO A 397 105.92 59.41 18.21
C PRO A 397 106.71 58.26 17.59
N LYS A 398 106.29 57.01 17.89
CA LYS A 398 106.59 55.88 17.00
C LYS A 398 105.37 55.62 16.13
N SER A 399 105.51 56.11 14.90
CA SER A 399 104.81 55.69 13.69
C SER A 399 105.03 54.20 13.40
N ALA A 400 104.26 53.72 12.40
CA ALA A 400 104.37 52.46 11.65
C ALA A 400 103.47 51.34 12.20
N THR A 401 102.32 51.03 11.56
CA THR A 401 102.18 50.08 10.43
C THR A 401 102.73 48.70 10.84
N ASP A 402 102.00 47.59 10.78
CA ASP A 402 101.12 47.12 9.71
C ASP A 402 100.44 45.79 10.19
N PRO A 403 99.86 44.90 9.35
CA PRO A 403 98.52 44.33 9.51
C PRO A 403 98.48 42.88 10.01
N SER A 404 97.30 42.43 10.45
CA SER A 404 96.71 41.08 10.23
C SER A 404 95.30 41.03 10.79
#